data_AF-A0A832I606-F1
#
_entry.id   AF-A0A832I606-F1
#
_cell.length_a   1.000
_cell.length_b   1.000
_cell.length_c   1.000
_cell.angle_alpha   90.00
_cell.angle_beta   90.00
_cell.angle_gamma   90.00
#
_symmetry.space_group_name_H-M   'P 1'
#
loop_
_entity.id
_entity.type
_entity.pdbx_description
1 polymer ?
#
loop_
_entity_poly.entity_id
_entity_poly.type
_entity_poly.pdbx_seq_one_letter_code
_entity_poly.pdbx_strand_id
1 'polypeptide(L)'
;MEISRRFLAMAAVASTICLAPPAGAAVPVAFGSSWDGPSYGLQALVNALYGAGRINVATDYLGARPGDPDPWFWVDHEVSSLLVREVAGNASRNTVGWYEETYAPPIIDGVGDGVIFDGPSGEGAEAVVTFDRPMTRFGFWLDPNGALDAPNAPQPERFFTNRHYNDRGPDGSGALHAPWDGDVQALVFDISHIKGVPNTWLVCFEDLDSGPHPAPCCTGTDNDFNDVLFEVHAFGATPARPLSLADLKRRYR
;
A
#
# COMPACT_ATOMS: atom_id res chain seq x y z
N MET A 1 -62.02 47.86 6.95
CA MET A 1 -62.12 46.96 5.77
C MET A 1 -60.70 46.82 5.24
N GLU A 2 -59.95 45.87 5.81
CA GLU A 2 -58.51 45.72 5.62
C GLU A 2 -58.25 44.54 4.68
N ILE A 3 -57.61 44.81 3.55
CA ILE A 3 -57.31 43.83 2.50
C ILE A 3 -56.02 43.12 2.88
N SER A 4 -56.16 41.90 3.41
CA SER A 4 -55.04 41.00 3.74
C SER A 4 -54.33 40.54 2.46
N ARG A 5 -53.12 41.07 2.22
CA ARG A 5 -52.21 40.64 1.15
C ARG A 5 -51.52 39.34 1.56
N ARG A 6 -51.94 38.23 0.95
CA ARG A 6 -51.25 36.93 1.05
C ARG A 6 -49.95 36.99 0.24
N PHE A 7 -48.81 36.97 0.93
CA PHE A 7 -47.51 36.68 0.34
C PHE A 7 -47.42 35.17 0.05
N LEU A 8 -47.38 34.79 -1.24
CA LEU A 8 -46.94 33.47 -1.65
C LEU A 8 -45.40 33.50 -1.69
N ALA A 9 -44.75 32.95 -0.67
CA ALA A 9 -43.32 32.67 -0.71
C ALA A 9 -43.12 31.36 -1.50
N MET A 10 -42.63 31.49 -2.73
CA MET A 10 -42.29 30.38 -3.59
C MET A 10 -40.94 29.81 -3.11
N ALA A 11 -40.99 28.73 -2.33
CA ALA A 11 -39.79 28.00 -1.92
C ALA A 11 -39.21 27.26 -3.13
N ALA A 12 -38.26 27.89 -3.82
CA ALA A 12 -37.40 27.21 -4.77
C ALA A 12 -36.49 26.27 -4.00
N VAL A 13 -36.87 24.98 -3.94
CA VAL A 13 -35.99 23.91 -3.49
C VAL A 13 -34.86 23.81 -4.52
N ALA A 14 -33.73 24.45 -4.21
CA ALA A 14 -32.49 24.23 -4.91
C ALA A 14 -32.05 22.79 -4.62
N SER A 15 -32.42 21.87 -5.51
CA SER A 15 -31.85 20.53 -5.54
C SER A 15 -30.37 20.67 -5.87
N THR A 16 -29.54 20.81 -4.86
CA THR A 16 -28.10 20.68 -4.97
C THR A 16 -27.85 19.25 -5.46
N ILE A 17 -27.57 19.10 -6.75
CA ILE A 17 -27.12 17.84 -7.31
C ILE A 17 -25.75 17.60 -6.67
N CYS A 18 -25.72 16.80 -5.61
CA CYS A 18 -24.50 16.26 -5.05
C CYS A 18 -23.90 15.31 -6.11
N LEU A 19 -23.14 15.87 -7.05
CA LEU A 19 -22.28 15.07 -7.91
C LEU A 19 -21.35 14.28 -7.00
N ALA A 20 -21.39 12.96 -7.11
CA ALA A 20 -20.45 12.11 -6.39
C ALA A 20 -19.03 12.56 -6.76
N PRO A 21 -18.10 12.63 -5.79
CA PRO A 21 -16.71 12.91 -6.13
C PRO A 21 -16.24 11.88 -7.18
N PRO A 22 -15.38 12.28 -8.13
CA PRO A 22 -14.81 11.35 -9.08
C PRO A 22 -14.12 10.22 -8.30
N ALA A 23 -14.26 8.98 -8.79
CA ALA A 23 -13.49 7.88 -8.24
C ALA A 23 -11.99 8.21 -8.40
N GLY A 24 -11.18 7.84 -7.39
CA GLY A 24 -9.72 7.92 -7.51
C GLY A 24 -9.25 7.22 -8.79
N ALA A 25 -8.16 7.70 -9.40
CA ALA A 25 -7.58 7.03 -10.55
C ALA A 25 -7.07 5.63 -10.15
N ALA A 26 -7.01 4.72 -11.11
CA ALA A 26 -6.21 3.51 -10.91
C ALA A 26 -4.72 3.88 -10.91
N VAL A 27 -3.93 3.12 -10.16
CA VAL A 27 -2.47 3.21 -10.07
C VAL A 27 -1.88 2.03 -10.83
N PRO A 28 -1.62 2.14 -12.14
CA PRO A 28 -1.12 1.02 -12.93
C PRO A 28 0.34 0.71 -12.60
N VAL A 29 0.60 -0.56 -12.32
CA VAL A 29 1.95 -1.09 -12.06
C VAL A 29 2.50 -1.77 -13.30
N ALA A 30 3.71 -1.38 -13.69
CA ALA A 30 4.49 -2.01 -14.74
C ALA A 30 5.36 -3.11 -14.13
N PHE A 31 4.90 -4.36 -14.22
CA PHE A 31 5.63 -5.52 -13.75
C PHE A 31 6.74 -5.92 -14.72
N GLY A 32 7.93 -6.18 -14.22
CA GLY A 32 8.96 -6.88 -14.98
C GLY A 32 9.09 -8.34 -14.60
N SER A 33 10.22 -8.93 -14.98
CA SER A 33 10.52 -10.34 -14.75
C SER A 33 11.55 -10.45 -13.64
N SER A 34 11.28 -11.33 -12.69
CA SER A 34 12.18 -11.61 -11.58
C SER A 34 13.58 -11.98 -12.02
N TRP A 35 14.58 -11.32 -11.44
CA TRP A 35 15.98 -11.65 -11.65
C TRP A 35 16.41 -12.95 -10.96
N ASP A 36 15.65 -13.42 -9.96
CA ASP A 36 15.81 -14.73 -9.34
C ASP A 36 15.23 -15.88 -10.18
N GLY A 37 14.54 -15.54 -11.27
CA GLY A 37 13.97 -16.47 -12.22
C GLY A 37 12.46 -16.68 -12.04
N PRO A 38 11.82 -17.37 -12.99
CA PRO A 38 10.35 -17.37 -13.12
C PRO A 38 9.61 -18.05 -11.97
N SER A 39 10.26 -18.93 -11.20
CA SER A 39 9.67 -19.54 -10.00
C SER A 39 9.58 -18.58 -8.82
N TYR A 40 10.32 -17.48 -8.86
CA TYR A 40 10.39 -16.48 -7.80
C TYR A 40 9.57 -15.24 -8.11
N GLY A 41 9.06 -15.06 -9.33
CA GLY A 41 8.19 -13.93 -9.62
C GLY A 41 6.95 -13.89 -8.71
N LEU A 42 6.48 -12.69 -8.37
CA LEU A 42 5.43 -12.50 -7.36
C LEU A 42 4.18 -13.37 -7.59
N GLN A 43 3.71 -13.54 -8.83
CA GLN A 43 2.56 -14.41 -9.12
C GLN A 43 2.81 -15.87 -8.75
N ALA A 44 4.04 -16.39 -8.93
CA ALA A 44 4.40 -17.75 -8.56
C ALA A 44 4.44 -17.93 -7.04
N LEU A 45 5.05 -16.99 -6.31
CA LEU A 45 5.08 -16.98 -4.86
C LEU A 45 3.66 -16.92 -4.26
N VAL A 46 2.84 -15.98 -4.74
CA VAL A 46 1.44 -15.83 -4.29
C VAL A 46 0.61 -17.08 -4.60
N ASN A 47 0.82 -17.71 -5.76
CA ASN A 47 0.15 -18.97 -6.08
C ASN A 47 0.60 -20.12 -5.17
N ALA A 48 1.88 -20.16 -4.77
CA ALA A 48 2.38 -21.16 -3.83
C ALA A 48 1.78 -20.96 -2.43
N LEU A 49 1.68 -19.72 -1.96
CA LEU A 49 1.16 -19.36 -0.64
C LEU A 49 -0.35 -19.59 -0.50
N TYR A 50 -1.13 -19.16 -1.50
CA TYR A 50 -2.60 -19.08 -1.37
C TYR A 50 -3.34 -20.03 -2.31
N GLY A 51 -2.64 -20.65 -3.25
CA GLY A 51 -3.20 -21.49 -4.30
C GLY A 51 -3.40 -20.73 -5.61
N ALA A 52 -3.17 -21.43 -6.72
CA ALA A 52 -3.20 -20.86 -8.05
C ALA A 52 -4.54 -20.16 -8.39
N GLY A 53 -4.45 -18.91 -8.88
CA GLY A 53 -5.61 -18.14 -9.35
C GLY A 53 -6.49 -17.57 -8.25
N ARG A 54 -6.08 -17.64 -6.98
CA ARG A 54 -6.78 -17.01 -5.85
C ARG A 54 -6.54 -15.51 -5.78
N ILE A 55 -5.37 -15.07 -6.22
CA ILE A 55 -4.98 -13.66 -6.33
C ILE A 55 -4.33 -13.49 -7.70
N ASN A 56 -4.81 -12.52 -8.47
CA ASN A 56 -4.13 -12.03 -9.67
C ASN A 56 -3.32 -10.79 -9.29
N VAL A 57 -1.99 -10.95 -9.27
CA VAL A 57 -1.07 -9.90 -8.77
C VAL A 57 -1.12 -8.63 -9.61
N ALA A 58 -1.58 -8.71 -10.86
CA ALA A 58 -1.70 -7.56 -11.75
C ALA A 58 -2.99 -6.77 -11.57
N THR A 59 -4.01 -7.31 -10.88
CA THR A 59 -5.35 -6.70 -10.84
C THR A 59 -6.03 -6.66 -9.49
N ASP A 60 -5.47 -7.32 -8.48
CA ASP A 60 -6.10 -7.50 -7.17
C ASP A 60 -5.41 -6.73 -6.04
N TYR A 61 -4.30 -6.03 -6.32
CA TYR A 61 -3.72 -5.08 -5.35
C TYR A 61 -4.65 -3.88 -5.19
N LEU A 62 -4.65 -3.29 -3.99
CA LEU A 62 -5.31 -2.02 -3.72
C LEU A 62 -4.68 -0.96 -4.64
N GLY A 63 -5.48 -0.25 -5.41
CA GLY A 63 -5.02 0.76 -6.37
C GLY A 63 -5.14 0.29 -7.82
N ALA A 64 -5.27 -1.01 -8.08
CA ALA A 64 -5.40 -1.54 -9.43
C ALA A 64 -6.67 -1.06 -10.16
N ARG A 65 -7.72 -0.67 -9.41
CA ARG A 65 -9.02 -0.28 -9.97
C ARG A 65 -9.36 1.16 -9.61
N PRO A 66 -10.10 1.87 -10.49
CA PRO A 66 -10.59 3.21 -10.17
C PRO A 66 -11.42 3.22 -8.88
N GLY A 67 -11.02 4.11 -7.97
CA GLY A 67 -11.62 4.27 -6.66
C GLY A 67 -11.08 3.33 -5.58
N ASP A 68 -10.07 2.53 -5.85
CA ASP A 68 -9.38 1.85 -4.75
C ASP A 68 -8.64 2.86 -3.84
N PRO A 69 -8.35 2.47 -2.58
CA PRO A 69 -7.46 3.22 -1.69
C PRO A 69 -6.13 3.57 -2.35
N ASP A 70 -5.75 4.83 -2.26
CA ASP A 70 -4.44 5.35 -2.64
C ASP A 70 -4.20 6.66 -1.87
N PRO A 71 -3.06 6.85 -1.20
CA PRO A 71 -1.95 5.91 -1.02
C PRO A 71 -2.24 4.84 0.05
N TRP A 72 -1.38 3.82 0.19
CA TRP A 72 -1.65 2.69 1.08
C TRP A 72 -1.10 2.90 2.50
N PHE A 73 -2.02 3.13 3.42
CA PHE A 73 -1.80 3.08 4.86
C PHE A 73 -3.09 2.61 5.55
N TRP A 74 -2.95 2.05 6.73
CA TRP A 74 -4.06 1.52 7.53
C TRP A 74 -4.65 2.62 8.39
N VAL A 75 -5.97 2.55 8.59
CA VAL A 75 -6.75 3.46 9.42
C VAL A 75 -7.63 2.65 10.36
N ASP A 76 -7.69 3.10 11.60
CA ASP A 76 -8.66 2.66 12.60
C ASP A 76 -8.90 3.77 13.63
N HIS A 77 -9.82 3.52 14.55
CA HIS A 77 -10.06 4.35 15.71
C HIS A 77 -9.09 4.02 16.86
N GLU A 78 -8.69 2.74 17.02
CA GLU A 78 -7.73 2.29 18.05
C GLU A 78 -6.97 1.00 17.64
N VAL A 79 -5.98 1.10 16.75
CA VAL A 79 -5.08 -0.05 16.50
C VAL A 79 -4.13 -0.19 17.68
N SER A 80 -4.14 -1.36 18.30
CA SER A 80 -3.31 -1.65 19.48
C SER A 80 -2.10 -2.53 19.15
N SER A 81 -2.23 -3.42 18.16
CA SER A 81 -1.17 -4.33 17.77
C SER A 81 -1.34 -4.86 16.35
N LEU A 82 -0.24 -5.34 15.79
CA LEU A 82 -0.18 -6.08 14.53
C LEU A 82 0.46 -7.45 14.80
N LEU A 83 -0.05 -8.49 14.14
CA LEU A 83 0.71 -9.72 13.92
C LEU A 83 1.26 -9.67 12.51
N VAL A 84 2.58 -9.77 12.37
CA VAL A 84 3.27 -9.70 11.08
C VAL A 84 4.07 -10.97 10.88
N ARG A 85 4.01 -11.54 9.68
CA ARG A 85 4.71 -12.78 9.33
C ARG A 85 5.38 -12.66 7.97
N GLU A 86 6.68 -12.92 7.89
CA GLU A 86 7.39 -13.04 6.61
C GLU A 86 7.01 -14.37 5.93
N VAL A 87 6.75 -14.34 4.62
CA VAL A 87 6.20 -15.50 3.89
C VAL A 87 6.98 -15.92 2.64
N ALA A 88 8.03 -15.23 2.22
CA ALA A 88 8.78 -15.58 1.00
C ALA A 88 10.25 -15.93 1.27
N GLY A 89 10.82 -15.55 2.40
CA GLY A 89 12.21 -15.76 2.76
C GLY A 89 13.22 -14.91 1.99
N ASN A 90 12.77 -13.88 1.28
CA ASN A 90 13.62 -13.07 0.40
C ASN A 90 14.27 -11.86 1.12
N ALA A 91 13.87 -11.57 2.37
CA ALA A 91 14.35 -10.44 3.17
C ALA A 91 15.81 -10.54 3.69
N SER A 92 16.67 -11.39 3.11
CA SER A 92 17.98 -11.76 3.71
C SER A 92 18.95 -10.59 3.99
N ARG A 93 18.68 -9.42 3.40
CA ARG A 93 19.41 -8.17 3.63
C ARG A 93 18.50 -7.04 4.03
N ASN A 94 17.24 -7.06 3.63
CA ASN A 94 16.31 -5.94 3.80
C ASN A 94 15.87 -5.78 5.26
N THR A 95 15.58 -4.53 5.65
CA THR A 95 14.93 -4.24 6.94
C THR A 95 13.52 -3.74 6.68
N VAL A 96 12.53 -4.36 7.31
CA VAL A 96 11.14 -3.91 7.25
C VAL A 96 10.75 -3.34 8.60
N GLY A 97 10.01 -2.23 8.56
CA GLY A 97 9.41 -1.65 9.73
C GLY A 97 8.03 -1.07 9.49
N TRP A 98 7.47 -0.50 10.56
CA TRP A 98 6.23 0.27 10.53
C TRP A 98 6.54 1.74 10.83
N TYR A 99 5.64 2.63 10.43
CA TYR A 99 5.70 4.06 10.78
C TYR A 99 4.30 4.62 11.05
N GLU A 100 4.22 5.69 11.84
CA GLU A 100 3.01 6.45 12.06
C GLU A 100 2.69 7.37 10.88
N GLU A 101 1.48 7.21 10.36
CA GLU A 101 1.00 8.04 9.26
C GLU A 101 0.44 9.37 9.77
N THR A 102 1.17 10.46 9.48
CA THR A 102 0.88 11.83 9.90
C THR A 102 0.61 12.80 8.74
N TYR A 103 0.56 12.30 7.50
CA TYR A 103 0.55 13.07 6.25
C TYR A 103 1.81 13.92 6.02
N ALA A 104 2.91 13.55 6.66
CA ALA A 104 4.25 14.10 6.42
C ALA A 104 5.27 12.97 6.23
N PRO A 105 6.36 13.19 5.48
CA PRO A 105 7.41 12.18 5.30
C PRO A 105 7.88 11.61 6.65
N PRO A 106 7.87 10.28 6.84
CA PRO A 106 8.28 9.67 8.10
C PRO A 106 9.76 9.90 8.40
N ILE A 107 10.07 10.13 9.68
CA ILE A 107 11.43 10.06 10.20
C ILE A 107 11.52 8.72 10.93
N ILE A 108 12.41 7.83 10.47
CA ILE A 108 12.62 6.53 11.12
C ILE A 108 13.79 6.69 12.09
N ASP A 109 13.47 7.02 13.34
CA ASP A 109 14.42 7.27 14.43
C ASP A 109 14.03 6.55 15.75
N GLY A 110 13.01 5.69 15.70
CA GLY A 110 12.46 4.96 16.84
C GLY A 110 11.34 5.71 17.57
N VAL A 111 10.85 6.84 17.06
CA VAL A 111 9.76 7.62 17.66
C VAL A 111 8.57 7.67 16.71
N GLY A 112 7.56 6.83 16.98
CA GLY A 112 6.41 6.69 16.09
C GLY A 112 6.71 5.79 14.87
N ASP A 113 7.76 4.98 14.96
CA ASP A 113 8.14 3.96 14.01
C ASP A 113 8.77 2.77 14.75
N GLY A 114 9.05 1.69 14.03
CA GLY A 114 9.86 0.61 14.56
C GLY A 114 10.19 -0.47 13.54
N VAL A 115 11.24 -1.23 13.83
CA VAL A 115 11.67 -2.39 13.03
C VAL A 115 10.81 -3.60 13.37
N ILE A 116 10.42 -4.34 12.33
CA ILE A 116 9.67 -5.60 12.43
C ILE A 116 10.61 -6.76 12.14
N PHE A 117 11.30 -6.71 11.01
CA PHE A 117 12.26 -7.71 10.56
C PHE A 117 13.56 -7.02 10.18
N ASP A 118 14.67 -7.53 10.69
CA ASP A 118 16.02 -7.21 10.20
C ASP A 118 16.51 -8.33 9.27
N GLY A 119 17.49 -8.02 8.41
CA GLY A 119 17.95 -8.91 7.32
C GLY A 119 18.10 -10.41 7.62
N PRO A 120 18.48 -10.87 8.85
CA PRO A 120 18.50 -12.30 9.17
C PRO A 120 17.13 -12.99 9.24
N SER A 121 16.03 -12.25 9.27
CA SER A 121 14.67 -12.78 9.36
C SER A 121 14.27 -13.43 8.02
N GLY A 122 13.84 -14.69 8.07
CA GLY A 122 13.46 -15.46 6.88
C GLY A 122 12.04 -15.99 6.91
N GLU A 123 11.72 -16.90 5.99
CA GLU A 123 10.38 -17.48 5.83
C GLU A 123 9.81 -18.03 7.14
N GLY A 124 8.62 -17.53 7.49
CA GLY A 124 7.91 -17.94 8.69
C GLY A 124 8.33 -17.22 9.97
N ALA A 125 9.23 -16.22 9.90
CA ALA A 125 9.48 -15.31 11.00
C ALA A 125 8.19 -14.55 11.36
N GLU A 126 7.87 -14.47 12.65
CA GLU A 126 6.69 -13.79 13.17
C GLU A 126 7.09 -12.70 14.15
N ALA A 127 6.41 -11.56 14.07
CA ALA A 127 6.59 -10.42 14.96
C ALA A 127 5.24 -9.92 15.45
N VAL A 128 5.18 -9.55 16.73
CA VAL A 128 4.03 -8.82 17.30
C VAL A 128 4.46 -7.38 17.50
N VAL A 129 3.89 -6.49 16.69
CA VAL A 129 4.08 -5.05 16.86
C VAL A 129 3.09 -4.56 17.89
N THR A 130 3.58 -4.02 18.99
CA THR A 130 2.75 -3.32 19.98
C THR A 130 3.02 -1.84 19.87
N PHE A 131 1.98 -1.04 19.74
CA PHE A 131 2.14 0.40 19.70
C PHE A 131 2.14 0.98 21.12
N ASP A 132 3.05 1.92 21.40
CA ASP A 132 3.15 2.58 22.71
C ASP A 132 1.93 3.44 23.05
N ARG A 133 1.06 3.67 22.07
CA ARG A 133 -0.25 4.30 22.20
C ARG A 133 -1.20 3.77 21.12
N PRO A 134 -2.54 3.85 21.34
CA PRO A 134 -3.49 3.56 20.30
C PRO A 134 -3.17 4.36 19.04
N MET A 135 -2.96 3.64 17.93
CA MET A 135 -2.68 4.24 16.65
C MET A 135 -3.96 4.36 15.86
N THR A 136 -4.14 5.50 15.21
CA THR A 136 -5.26 5.68 14.29
C THR A 136 -4.83 5.42 12.85
N ARG A 137 -3.54 5.58 12.54
CA ARG A 137 -2.99 5.39 11.19
C ARG A 137 -1.54 4.92 11.23
N PHE A 138 -1.20 3.98 10.37
CA PHE A 138 0.17 3.48 10.21
C PHE A 138 0.42 2.99 8.78
N GLY A 139 1.68 2.93 8.37
CA GLY A 139 2.12 2.25 7.15
C GLY A 139 3.36 1.40 7.39
N PHE A 140 3.92 0.84 6.32
CA PHE A 140 5.16 0.06 6.38
C PHE A 140 6.25 0.74 5.54
N TRP A 141 7.49 0.54 5.98
CA TRP A 141 8.67 0.95 5.25
C TRP A 141 9.64 -0.22 5.05
N LEU A 142 10.41 -0.14 3.97
CA LEU A 142 11.50 -1.03 3.64
C LEU A 142 12.78 -0.19 3.51
N ASP A 143 13.84 -0.63 4.18
CA ASP A 143 15.21 -0.24 3.88
C ASP A 143 15.85 -1.42 3.16
N PRO A 144 16.19 -1.27 1.86
CA PRO A 144 16.75 -2.37 1.07
C PRO A 144 18.16 -2.76 1.54
N ASN A 145 18.79 -2.02 2.47
CA ASN A 145 20.14 -2.28 2.95
C ASN A 145 21.15 -2.49 1.80
N GLY A 146 20.87 -1.87 0.65
CA GLY A 146 21.74 -1.89 -0.51
C GLY A 146 23.13 -1.39 -0.14
N ALA A 147 24.15 -1.83 -0.87
CA ALA A 147 25.43 -1.14 -0.79
C ALA A 147 25.18 0.37 -1.01
N LEU A 148 25.96 1.25 -0.38
CA LEU A 148 25.84 2.71 -0.52
C LEU A 148 25.77 3.18 -1.99
N ASP A 149 26.22 2.33 -2.93
CA ASP A 149 26.27 2.54 -4.38
C ASP A 149 25.31 1.64 -5.19
N ALA A 150 24.29 1.02 -4.59
CA ALA A 150 23.31 0.21 -5.31
C ALA A 150 22.60 1.08 -6.36
N PRO A 151 22.68 0.73 -7.66
CA PRO A 151 21.96 1.46 -8.70
C PRO A 151 20.46 1.44 -8.39
N ASN A 152 19.84 2.62 -8.28
CA ASN A 152 18.41 2.81 -7.99
C ASN A 152 17.97 2.37 -6.58
N ALA A 153 18.88 2.28 -5.61
CA ALA A 153 18.52 2.16 -4.18
C ALA A 153 19.64 2.69 -3.24
N PRO A 154 20.32 3.83 -3.54
CA PRO A 154 21.45 4.27 -2.73
C PRO A 154 21.01 4.62 -1.31
N GLN A 155 21.70 4.06 -0.32
CA GLN A 155 21.53 4.48 1.07
C GLN A 155 21.66 6.01 1.20
N PRO A 156 20.79 6.67 1.98
CA PRO A 156 19.86 6.12 2.99
C PRO A 156 18.42 5.95 2.49
N GLU A 157 18.22 5.56 1.22
CA GLU A 157 16.90 5.41 0.62
C GLU A 157 16.00 4.41 1.37
N ARG A 158 14.71 4.75 1.43
CA ARG A 158 13.67 3.94 2.04
C ARG A 158 12.43 4.00 1.19
N PHE A 159 11.74 2.87 1.14
CA PHE A 159 10.52 2.69 0.39
C PHE A 159 9.34 2.55 1.34
N PHE A 160 8.20 3.13 0.98
CA PHE A 160 7.02 3.24 1.83
C PHE A 160 5.78 2.70 1.12
N THR A 161 4.86 2.11 1.88
CA THR A 161 3.52 1.76 1.37
C THR A 161 2.71 2.99 0.98
N ASN A 162 2.92 4.12 1.67
CA ASN A 162 2.40 5.39 1.20
C ASN A 162 3.33 5.95 0.12
N ARG A 163 2.98 5.67 -1.14
CA ARG A 163 3.79 6.05 -2.29
C ARG A 163 4.09 7.54 -2.44
N HIS A 164 3.34 8.44 -1.78
CA HIS A 164 3.67 9.87 -1.79
C HIS A 164 4.97 10.21 -1.04
N TYR A 165 5.52 9.27 -0.27
CA TYR A 165 6.81 9.41 0.40
C TYR A 165 7.97 8.81 -0.39
N ASN A 166 7.66 8.01 -1.40
CA ASN A 166 8.66 7.53 -2.34
C ASN A 166 9.00 8.69 -3.28
N ASP A 167 10.21 8.64 -3.83
CA ASP A 167 10.67 9.60 -4.80
C ASP A 167 9.95 9.42 -6.15
N ARG A 168 10.45 10.11 -7.19
CA ARG A 168 9.80 10.18 -8.50
C ARG A 168 10.81 9.85 -9.59
N GLY A 169 10.81 8.61 -10.05
CA GLY A 169 11.75 8.07 -11.00
C GLY A 169 13.09 7.71 -10.36
N PRO A 170 13.93 6.94 -11.07
CA PRO A 170 15.15 6.23 -10.60
C PRO A 170 16.26 7.07 -9.92
N ASP A 171 16.06 8.38 -9.87
CA ASP A 171 16.98 9.45 -9.50
C ASP A 171 16.25 10.80 -9.31
N GLY A 172 14.91 10.82 -9.21
CA GLY A 172 14.10 12.04 -9.28
C GLY A 172 13.74 12.50 -10.72
N SER A 173 14.02 11.72 -11.77
CA SER A 173 13.74 12.09 -13.18
C SER A 173 12.29 11.88 -13.66
N GLY A 174 11.41 11.31 -12.84
CA GLY A 174 9.97 11.22 -13.09
C GLY A 174 9.39 9.83 -12.88
N ALA A 175 8.24 9.76 -12.22
CA ALA A 175 7.58 8.51 -11.86
C ALA A 175 7.07 7.73 -13.09
N LEU A 176 7.26 6.40 -13.07
CA LEU A 176 6.74 5.50 -14.10
C LEU A 176 5.24 5.23 -13.93
N HIS A 177 4.75 5.31 -12.69
CA HIS A 177 3.38 4.97 -12.33
C HIS A 177 2.53 6.22 -12.23
N ALA A 178 1.46 6.29 -13.03
CA ALA A 178 0.42 7.29 -12.79
C ALA A 178 -0.19 7.07 -11.38
N PRO A 179 -0.57 8.13 -10.64
CA PRO A 179 -0.62 9.55 -11.00
C PRO A 179 0.69 10.35 -10.84
N TRP A 180 1.85 9.70 -10.83
CA TRP A 180 3.20 10.30 -10.93
C TRP A 180 3.64 11.18 -9.75
N ASP A 181 2.91 11.13 -8.64
CA ASP A 181 3.18 11.88 -7.42
C ASP A 181 4.11 11.14 -6.43
N GLY A 182 4.44 9.87 -6.70
CA GLY A 182 5.52 9.08 -6.10
C GLY A 182 5.45 7.61 -6.51
N ASP A 183 6.59 6.92 -6.52
CA ASP A 183 6.72 5.56 -7.06
C ASP A 183 6.06 4.48 -6.21
N VAL A 184 5.61 3.43 -6.89
CA VAL A 184 4.93 2.29 -6.26
C VAL A 184 6.00 1.32 -5.81
N GLN A 185 6.42 1.38 -4.54
CA GLN A 185 7.45 0.46 -4.03
C GLN A 185 6.88 -0.73 -3.24
N ALA A 186 5.56 -0.76 -3.05
CA ALA A 186 4.87 -1.85 -2.37
C ALA A 186 3.58 -2.20 -3.09
N LEU A 187 3.04 -3.39 -2.89
CA LEU A 187 1.70 -3.78 -3.29
C LEU A 187 0.99 -4.35 -2.07
N VAL A 188 -0.29 -3.97 -1.90
CA VAL A 188 -1.10 -4.44 -0.77
C VAL A 188 -2.30 -5.21 -1.31
N PHE A 189 -2.50 -6.44 -0.84
CA PHE A 189 -3.62 -7.30 -1.24
C PHE A 189 -4.49 -7.62 -0.02
N ASP A 190 -5.81 -7.51 -0.15
CA ASP A 190 -6.75 -8.01 0.86
C ASP A 190 -6.92 -9.52 0.74
N ILE A 191 -6.35 -10.25 1.70
CA ILE A 191 -6.38 -11.72 1.75
C ILE A 191 -7.34 -12.23 2.84
N SER A 192 -8.13 -11.36 3.45
CA SER A 192 -9.05 -11.70 4.54
C SER A 192 -9.99 -12.83 4.17
N HIS A 193 -10.52 -12.79 2.94
CA HIS A 193 -11.44 -13.79 2.41
C HIS A 193 -10.78 -15.15 2.12
N ILE A 194 -9.48 -15.17 1.85
CA ILE A 194 -8.69 -16.40 1.61
C ILE A 194 -8.36 -17.06 2.95
N LYS A 195 -7.94 -16.25 3.93
CA LYS A 195 -7.53 -16.72 5.26
C LYS A 195 -8.72 -17.03 6.17
N GLY A 196 -9.92 -16.51 5.85
CA GLY A 196 -11.09 -16.59 6.71
C GLY A 196 -10.97 -15.75 7.98
N VAL A 197 -10.01 -14.82 8.02
CA VAL A 197 -9.71 -13.94 9.14
C VAL A 197 -9.86 -12.49 8.63
N PRO A 198 -10.77 -11.69 9.20
CA PRO A 198 -10.92 -10.28 8.82
C PRO A 198 -9.61 -9.52 8.97
N ASN A 199 -9.46 -8.41 8.25
CA ASN A 199 -8.34 -7.48 8.43
C ASN A 199 -6.98 -8.16 8.30
N THR A 200 -6.83 -8.94 7.23
CA THR A 200 -5.59 -9.64 6.90
C THR A 200 -5.15 -9.26 5.49
N TRP A 201 -3.91 -8.80 5.35
CA TRP A 201 -3.35 -8.34 4.08
C TRP A 201 -2.02 -9.01 3.81
N LEU A 202 -1.69 -9.12 2.53
CA LEU A 202 -0.34 -9.39 2.07
C LEU A 202 0.27 -8.05 1.62
N VAL A 203 1.46 -7.75 2.09
CA VAL A 203 2.28 -6.63 1.63
C VAL A 203 3.50 -7.21 0.90
N CYS A 204 3.75 -6.73 -0.31
CA CYS A 204 4.88 -7.14 -1.14
C CYS A 204 5.69 -5.90 -1.51
N PHE A 205 6.98 -5.85 -1.17
CA PHE A 205 7.86 -4.75 -1.55
C PHE A 205 8.76 -5.12 -2.72
N GLU A 206 9.13 -4.09 -3.48
CA GLU A 206 10.32 -4.05 -4.32
C GLU A 206 11.49 -3.47 -3.49
N ASP A 207 12.69 -4.01 -3.61
CA ASP A 207 13.91 -3.52 -2.93
C ASP A 207 14.87 -2.72 -3.82
N LEU A 208 14.50 -2.55 -5.09
CA LEU A 208 15.00 -1.53 -6.00
C LEU A 208 13.94 -0.44 -6.21
N ASP A 209 14.37 0.78 -6.54
CA ASP A 209 13.41 1.81 -6.90
C ASP A 209 12.65 1.38 -8.16
N SER A 210 11.32 1.31 -8.05
CA SER A 210 10.41 0.93 -9.12
C SER A 210 10.17 1.99 -10.20
N GLY A 211 10.66 3.21 -9.99
CA GLY A 211 10.54 4.37 -10.87
C GLY A 211 11.13 4.23 -12.29
N PRO A 212 12.13 3.37 -12.60
CA PRO A 212 12.57 3.11 -13.96
C PRO A 212 11.76 2.01 -14.66
N HIS A 213 11.83 1.99 -15.99
CA HIS A 213 11.29 0.86 -16.76
C HIS A 213 12.00 -0.44 -16.39
N PRO A 214 11.27 -1.57 -16.30
CA PRO A 214 11.89 -2.86 -16.06
C PRO A 214 12.94 -3.19 -17.11
N ALA A 215 14.09 -3.68 -16.67
CA ALA A 215 15.24 -3.98 -17.52
C ALA A 215 15.80 -5.38 -17.22
N PRO A 216 16.61 -5.95 -18.13
CA PRO A 216 17.39 -7.15 -17.81
C PRO A 216 18.29 -6.90 -16.60
N CYS A 217 18.66 -8.00 -15.91
CA CYS A 217 19.41 -7.91 -14.66
C CYS A 217 20.50 -6.88 -14.69
N CYS A 218 20.53 -6.14 -13.59
CA CYS A 218 21.67 -5.36 -13.19
C CYS A 218 21.94 -4.14 -14.10
N THR A 219 20.93 -3.74 -14.90
CA THR A 219 20.97 -2.52 -15.75
C THR A 219 19.81 -1.55 -15.50
N GLY A 220 18.94 -1.85 -14.54
CA GLY A 220 17.74 -1.08 -14.22
C GLY A 220 17.07 -1.63 -12.96
N THR A 221 15.76 -1.83 -13.01
CA THR A 221 14.93 -2.49 -11.99
C THR A 221 14.25 -3.73 -12.60
N ASP A 222 13.85 -4.73 -11.82
CA ASP A 222 12.92 -5.77 -12.25
C ASP A 222 11.46 -5.46 -11.99
N ASN A 223 11.09 -4.59 -11.04
CA ASN A 223 9.69 -4.29 -10.69
C ASN A 223 8.86 -5.58 -10.58
N ASP A 224 9.39 -6.58 -9.90
CA ASP A 224 8.73 -7.86 -9.73
C ASP A 224 8.01 -7.96 -8.38
N PHE A 225 8.30 -7.03 -7.46
CA PHE A 225 7.72 -6.89 -6.13
C PHE A 225 7.80 -8.19 -5.31
N ASN A 226 8.87 -8.96 -5.49
CA ASN A 226 9.05 -10.25 -4.84
C ASN A 226 10.06 -10.23 -3.68
N ASP A 227 10.71 -9.09 -3.43
CA ASP A 227 11.90 -9.01 -2.57
C ASP A 227 11.56 -9.19 -1.10
N VAL A 228 10.42 -8.65 -0.65
CA VAL A 228 9.92 -8.91 0.69
C VAL A 228 8.41 -9.06 0.68
N LEU A 229 7.93 -10.23 1.15
CA LEU A 229 6.52 -10.49 1.33
C LEU A 229 6.21 -10.77 2.79
N PHE A 230 5.19 -10.11 3.32
CA PHE A 230 4.69 -10.41 4.65
C PHE A 230 3.16 -10.31 4.76
N GLU A 231 2.60 -11.21 5.55
CA GLU A 231 1.21 -11.12 5.99
C GLU A 231 1.13 -10.16 7.18
N VAL A 232 0.11 -9.29 7.17
CA VAL A 232 -0.26 -8.42 8.28
C VAL A 232 -1.66 -8.79 8.71
N HIS A 233 -1.82 -9.09 9.98
CA HIS A 233 -3.12 -9.10 10.64
C HIS A 233 -3.20 -7.91 11.59
N ALA A 234 -4.05 -6.93 11.26
CA ALA A 234 -4.26 -5.75 12.11
C ALA A 234 -5.61 -5.87 12.80
N PHE A 235 -5.57 -6.01 14.12
CA PHE A 235 -6.78 -6.12 14.92
C PHE A 235 -7.57 -4.80 14.83
N GLY A 236 -8.69 -4.80 14.09
CA GLY A 236 -9.58 -3.65 13.91
C GLY A 236 -9.28 -2.75 12.69
N ALA A 237 -8.03 -2.66 12.23
CA ALA A 237 -7.66 -1.69 11.20
C ALA A 237 -8.08 -2.08 9.78
N THR A 238 -8.20 -1.11 8.87
CA THR A 238 -8.32 -1.37 7.41
C THR A 238 -7.52 -0.35 6.61
N PRO A 239 -6.91 -0.72 5.45
CA PRO A 239 -6.33 0.25 4.52
C PRO A 239 -7.35 1.33 4.17
N ALA A 240 -6.93 2.59 4.20
CA ALA A 240 -7.82 3.74 4.21
C ALA A 240 -8.82 3.75 3.03
N ARG A 241 -10.11 3.69 3.33
CA ARG A 241 -11.09 4.46 2.55
C ARG A 241 -12.17 5.03 3.46
N PRO A 242 -12.37 6.36 3.49
CA PRO A 242 -13.67 6.90 3.82
C PRO A 242 -14.66 6.43 2.75
N LEU A 243 -15.49 5.44 3.07
CA LEU A 243 -16.57 5.01 2.18
C LEU A 243 -17.77 5.93 2.39
N SER A 244 -18.16 6.66 1.33
CA SER A 244 -19.46 7.30 1.34
C SER A 244 -20.57 6.23 1.29
N LEU A 245 -21.74 6.53 1.87
CA LEU A 245 -22.90 5.64 1.77
C LEU A 245 -23.28 5.35 0.29
N ALA A 246 -22.97 6.27 -0.62
CA ALA A 246 -23.20 6.09 -2.05
C ALA A 246 -22.27 5.02 -2.65
N ASP A 247 -21.01 4.96 -2.22
CA ASP A 247 -20.04 3.96 -2.69
C ASP A 247 -20.37 2.56 -2.16
N LEU A 248 -20.83 2.47 -0.91
CA LEU A 248 -21.35 1.22 -0.36
C LEU A 248 -22.54 0.70 -1.18
N LYS A 249 -23.52 1.57 -1.47
CA LYS A 249 -24.71 1.20 -2.27
C LYS A 249 -24.38 0.75 -3.70
N ARG A 250 -23.26 1.21 -4.26
CA ARG A 250 -22.83 0.86 -5.62
C ARG A 250 -22.17 -0.52 -5.69
N ARG A 251 -21.52 -0.95 -4.61
CA ARG A 251 -20.84 -2.26 -4.52
C ARG A 251 -21.80 -3.43 -4.26
N TYR A 252 -22.98 -3.17 -3.71
CA TYR A 252 -23.97 -4.20 -3.32
C TYR A 252 -25.30 -4.11 -4.10
N ARG A 253 -25.23 -3.64 -5.35
CA ARG A 253 -26.32 -3.71 -6.33
C ARG A 253 -25.93 -4.68 -7.44
#